data_AF-A0A967CZL8-F1
#
_entry.id   AF-A0A967CZL8-F1
#
_cell.length_a   1.000
_cell.length_b   1.000
_cell.length_c   1.000
_cell.angle_alpha   90.00
_cell.angle_beta   90.00
_cell.angle_gamma   90.00
#
_symmetry.space_group_name_H-M   'P 1'
#
loop_
_entity.id
_entity.type
_entity.pdbx_description
1 polymer ?
#
loop_
_entity_poly.entity_id
_entity_poly.type
_entity_poly.pdbx_seq_one_letter_code
_entity_poly.pdbx_strand_id
1 'polypeptide(L)'
;LHTHIEEDGVMKMTKLDDGMIIPAGGMHALKRGGDHVMFMGLTRSLEHGDMFELTLTFEHAGDVTLTVAVDLERQDKMSAHTHSH
;
A
#
# COMPACT_ATOMS: atom_id res chain seq x y z
N LEU A 1 6.75 2.74 -3.55
CA LEU A 1 5.29 2.60 -3.73
C LEU A 1 5.04 1.53 -4.78
N HIS A 2 3.92 0.80 -4.73
CA HIS A 2 3.58 -0.23 -5.73
C HIS A 2 2.18 -0.02 -6.27
N THR A 3 2.00 -0.29 -7.56
CA THR A 3 0.71 -0.31 -8.24
C THR A 3 0.46 -1.68 -8.88
N HIS A 4 -0.78 -1.92 -9.28
CA HIS A 4 -1.17 -3.07 -10.08
C HIS A 4 -1.43 -2.62 -11.52
N ILE A 5 -0.72 -3.20 -12.47
CA ILE A 5 -0.93 -3.00 -13.90
C ILE A 5 -1.47 -4.31 -14.48
N GLU A 6 -2.63 -4.26 -15.13
CA GLU A 6 -3.12 -5.38 -15.92
C GLU A 6 -2.42 -5.35 -17.28
N GLU A 7 -1.68 -6.42 -17.58
CA GLU A 7 -1.03 -6.62 -18.87
C GLU A 7 -1.40 -8.01 -19.37
N ASP A 8 -2.06 -8.08 -20.54
CA ASP A 8 -2.52 -9.33 -21.16
C ASP A 8 -3.38 -10.23 -20.25
N GLY A 9 -4.25 -9.61 -19.43
CA GLY A 9 -5.12 -10.33 -18.47
C GLY A 9 -4.39 -10.83 -17.23
N VAL A 10 -3.12 -10.49 -17.05
CA VAL A 10 -2.32 -10.80 -15.87
C VAL A 10 -2.08 -9.52 -15.07
N MET A 11 -2.47 -9.54 -13.80
CA MET A 11 -2.18 -8.46 -12.85
C MET A 11 -0.72 -8.55 -12.42
N LYS A 12 0.08 -7.55 -12.77
CA LYS A 12 1.47 -7.41 -12.32
C LYS A 12 1.60 -6.29 -11.29
N MET A 13 2.32 -6.58 -10.21
CA MET A 13 2.73 -5.59 -9.22
C MET A 13 4.00 -4.89 -9.70
N THR A 14 3.95 -3.57 -9.88
CA THR A 14 5.08 -2.76 -10.36
C THR A 14 5.43 -1.70 -9.33
N LYS A 15 6.72 -1.54 -9.05
CA LYS A 15 7.23 -0.47 -8.18
C LYS A 15 7.16 0.87 -8.93
N LEU A 16 6.66 1.91 -8.26
CA LEU A 16 6.72 3.29 -8.73
C LEU A 16 7.94 3.96 -8.13
N ASP A 17 8.86 4.38 -9.00
CA ASP A 17 10.05 5.13 -8.63
C ASP A 17 9.77 6.64 -8.48
N ASP A 18 8.86 7.20 -9.30
CA ASP A 18 8.47 8.62 -9.26
C ASP A 18 7.37 8.96 -8.23
N GLY A 19 6.99 7.99 -7.38
CA GLY A 19 5.93 8.20 -6.39
C GLY A 19 4.52 8.24 -6.98
N MET A 20 3.59 8.96 -6.34
CA MET A 20 2.17 9.07 -6.73
C MET A 20 1.69 10.51 -6.65
N ILE A 21 0.89 10.94 -7.62
CA ILE A 21 0.31 12.28 -7.64
C ILE A 21 -0.94 12.30 -6.76
N ILE A 22 -0.96 13.23 -5.80
CA ILE A 22 -2.18 13.58 -5.06
C ILE A 22 -2.72 14.89 -5.64
N PRO A 23 -3.88 14.88 -6.34
CA PRO A 23 -4.43 16.09 -6.92
C PRO A 23 -4.84 17.10 -5.85
N ALA A 24 -4.72 18.39 -6.14
CA ALA A 24 -5.10 19.45 -5.21
C ALA A 24 -6.58 19.33 -4.80
N GLY A 25 -6.84 19.35 -3.49
CA GLY A 25 -8.19 19.16 -2.93
C GLY A 25 -8.76 17.75 -3.10
N GLY A 26 -7.98 16.80 -3.61
CA GLY A 26 -8.38 15.42 -3.79
C GLY A 26 -7.73 14.47 -2.79
N MET A 27 -7.97 13.18 -2.99
CA MET A 27 -7.43 12.09 -2.20
C MET A 27 -6.94 10.99 -3.13
N HIS A 28 -5.77 10.43 -2.84
CA HIS A 28 -5.28 9.22 -3.48
C HIS A 28 -5.32 8.08 -2.45
N ALA A 29 -6.16 7.07 -2.70
CA ALA A 29 -6.40 6.00 -1.73
C ALA A 29 -5.39 4.87 -1.92
N LEU A 30 -4.60 4.60 -0.87
CA LEU A 30 -3.73 3.42 -0.82
C LEU A 30 -4.52 2.25 -0.22
N LYS A 31 -4.76 1.21 -1.02
CA LYS A 31 -5.58 0.04 -0.65
C LYS A 31 -5.04 -1.26 -1.23
N ARG A 32 -5.35 -2.37 -0.54
CA ARG A 32 -5.02 -3.73 -1.01
C ARG A 32 -5.69 -3.98 -2.38
N GLY A 33 -4.96 -4.58 -3.31
CA GLY A 33 -5.43 -4.84 -4.68
C GLY A 33 -5.42 -3.62 -5.63
N GLY A 34 -5.00 -2.46 -5.15
CA GLY A 34 -4.67 -1.29 -5.97
C GLY A 34 -3.31 -0.73 -5.55
N ASP A 35 -3.19 0.59 -5.51
CA ASP A 35 -1.99 1.27 -5.05
C ASP A 35 -1.72 1.02 -3.56
N HIS A 36 -0.51 0.60 -3.21
CA HIS A 36 -0.17 0.33 -1.81
C HIS A 36 1.33 0.52 -1.50
N VAL A 37 1.63 0.70 -0.22
CA VAL A 37 3.00 0.66 0.30
C VAL A 37 3.35 -0.80 0.58
N MET A 38 4.47 -1.27 0.04
CA MET A 38 5.00 -2.59 0.34
C MET A 38 6.21 -2.43 1.25
N PHE A 39 6.17 -3.10 2.40
CA PHE A 39 7.30 -3.19 3.31
C PHE A 39 8.16 -4.39 2.92
N MET A 40 9.41 -4.14 2.52
CA MET A 40 10.38 -5.17 2.19
C MET A 40 11.52 -5.16 3.21
N GLY A 41 12.15 -6.32 3.44
CA GLY A 41 13.34 -6.41 4.31
C GLY A 41 13.05 -6.16 5.79
N LEU A 42 11.85 -6.51 6.25
CA LEU A 42 11.48 -6.42 7.66
C LEU A 42 12.46 -7.24 8.52
N THR A 43 13.13 -6.59 9.46
CA THR A 43 14.11 -7.22 10.37
C THR A 43 13.44 -7.96 11.54
N ARG A 44 12.14 -7.73 11.74
CA ARG A 44 11.28 -8.46 12.67
C ARG A 44 9.94 -8.74 12.01
N SER A 45 9.29 -9.84 12.40
CA SER A 45 7.90 -10.09 12.06
C SER A 45 7.02 -8.99 12.65
N LEU A 46 6.03 -8.54 11.89
CA LEU A 46 5.00 -7.62 12.37
C LEU A 46 3.85 -8.45 12.94
N GLU A 47 3.59 -8.33 14.24
CA GLU A 47 2.54 -9.08 14.93
C GLU A 47 1.22 -8.30 14.95
N HIS A 48 0.09 -9.00 15.07
CA HIS A 48 -1.20 -8.32 15.17
C HIS A 48 -1.23 -7.41 16.41
N GLY A 49 -1.67 -6.17 16.24
CA GLY A 49 -1.70 -5.16 17.30
C GLY A 49 -0.41 -4.37 17.45
N ASP A 50 0.67 -4.73 16.74
CA ASP A 50 1.89 -3.92 16.73
C ASP A 50 1.60 -2.51 16.20
N MET A 51 2.34 -1.52 16.70
CA MET A 51 2.36 -0.18 16.14
C MET A 51 3.77 0.15 15.65
N PHE A 52 3.85 0.79 14.49
CA PHE A 52 5.11 1.31 13.96
C PHE A 52 4.91 2.69 13.36
N GLU A 53 5.97 3.49 13.39
CA GLU A 53 5.97 4.80 12.75
C GLU A 53 6.31 4.66 11.27
N LEU A 54 5.50 5.29 10.42
CA LEU A 54 5.70 5.41 8.99
C LEU A 54 5.81 6.89 8.65
N THR A 55 6.91 7.30 8.03
CA THR A 55 7.05 8.66 7.49
C THR A 55 6.77 8.64 6.00
N LEU A 56 5.81 9.45 5.57
CA LEU A 56 5.51 9.74 4.18
C LEU A 56 6.13 11.07 3.79
N THR A 57 7.04 11.05 2.82
CA THR A 57 7.66 12.27 2.29
C THR A 57 6.85 12.78 1.11
N PHE A 58 6.32 14.00 1.25
CA PHE A 58 5.62 14.72 0.18
C PHE A 58 6.52 15.81 -0.37
N GLU A 59 6.58 15.93 -1.70
CA GLU A 59 7.42 16.93 -2.37
C GLU A 59 7.11 18.36 -1.93
N HIS A 60 5.82 18.69 -1.74
CA HIS A 60 5.38 20.05 -1.39
C HIS A 60 5.06 20.26 0.09
N ALA A 61 4.73 19.19 0.83
CA ALA A 61 4.32 19.28 2.24
C ALA A 61 5.43 18.82 3.21
N GLY A 62 6.51 18.23 2.71
CA GLY A 62 7.59 17.65 3.52
C GLY A 62 7.19 16.31 4.13
N ASP A 63 7.85 15.96 5.23
CA ASP A 63 7.69 14.67 5.90
C ASP A 63 6.48 14.67 6.84
N VAL A 64 5.63 13.66 6.69
CA VAL A 64 4.48 13.40 7.56
C VAL A 64 4.66 12.04 8.20
N THR A 65 4.93 12.03 9.50
CA THR A 65 5.01 10.81 10.30
C THR A 65 3.64 10.42 10.82
N LEU A 66 3.27 9.16 10.63
CA LEU A 66 2.03 8.57 11.11
C LEU A 66 2.30 7.24 11.83
N THR A 67 1.55 6.98 12.88
CA THR A 67 1.60 5.70 13.60
C THR A 67 0.62 4.74 12.94
N VAL A 68 1.13 3.64 12.39
CA VAL A 68 0.35 2.58 11.74
C VAL A 68 0.22 1.41 12.70
N ALA A 69 -1.02 0.95 12.92
CA ALA A 69 -1.28 -0.31 13.61
C ALA A 69 -1.29 -1.47 12.62
N VAL A 70 -0.61 -2.55 12.97
CA VAL A 70 -0.57 -3.82 12.23
C VAL A 70 -1.85 -4.58 12.55
N ASP A 71 -2.75 -4.60 11.58
CA ASP A 71 -4.02 -5.29 11.68
C ASP A 71 -4.05 -6.45 10.68
N LEU A 72 -3.59 -7.62 11.13
CA LEU A 72 -3.58 -8.85 10.34
C LEU A 72 -4.97 -9.46 10.14
N GLU A 73 -5.95 -9.06 10.95
CA GLU A 73 -7.32 -9.57 10.88
C GLU A 73 -8.21 -8.73 9.95
N ARG A 74 -7.72 -7.57 9.50
CA ARG A 74 -8.42 -6.71 8.55
C ARG A 74 -8.62 -7.42 7.21
N GLN A 75 -9.77 -8.07 7.09
CA GLN A 75 -10.35 -8.47 5.83
C GLN A 75 -10.98 -7.23 5.18
N ASP A 76 -10.24 -6.56 4.30
CA ASP A 76 -10.87 -5.73 3.29
C ASP A 76 -11.82 -6.64 2.52
N LYS A 77 -13.13 -6.45 2.69
CA LYS A 77 -14.15 -7.14 1.90
C LYS A 77 -14.07 -6.65 0.45
N MET A 78 -13.12 -7.15 -0.31
CA MET A 78 -13.08 -7.01 -1.76
C MET A 78 -12.85 -8.38 -2.37
N SER A 79 -13.97 -8.92 -2.88
CA SER A 79 -14.16 -10.07 -3.78
C SER A 79 -13.14 -11.20 -3.77
N ALA A 80 -13.68 -12.39 -3.46
CA ALA A 80 -13.14 -13.65 -3.91
C ALA A 80 -12.67 -13.59 -5.38
N HIS A 81 -11.37 -13.59 -5.59
CA HIS A 81 -10.79 -14.20 -6.78
C HIS A 81 -10.57 -15.67 -6.43
N THR A 82 -11.58 -16.48 -6.74
CA THR A 82 -11.44 -17.93 -6.87
C THR A 82 -10.35 -18.21 -7.88
N HIS A 83 -9.16 -18.59 -7.42
CA HIS A 83 -8.22 -19.34 -8.23
C HIS A 83 -8.73 -20.78 -8.32
N SER A 84 -9.58 -21.03 -9.32
CA SER A 84 -9.81 -22.38 -9.80
C SER A 84 -8.70 -22.71 -10.79
N HIS A 85 -7.89 -23.71 -10.48
CA HIS A 85 -7.32 -24.59 -11.49
C HIS A 85 -7.16 -26.00 -10.94
#